data_AF-T0YAP8-F1
#
_entry.id   AF-T0YAP8-F1
#
_cell.length_a   1.000
_cell.length_b   1.000
_cell.length_c   1.000
_cell.angle_alpha   90.00
_cell.angle_beta   90.00
_cell.angle_gamma   90.00
#
_symmetry.space_group_name_H-M   'P 1'
#
loop_
_entity.id
_entity.type
_entity.pdbx_description
1 polymer ?
#
loop_
_entity_poly.entity_id
_entity_poly.type
_entity_poly.pdbx_seq_one_letter_code
_entity_poly.pdbx_strand_id
1 'polypeptide(L)' 'DVVYQITDDIEKAIRGLHEPTFEEVFEGRAEVKARIRVPRSGVIAGSQVTDGKISRGSSVVVLRDGRE' A
#
# COMPACT_ATOMS: atom_id res chain seq x y z
N ASP A 1 -27.67 36.66 15.07
CA ASP A 1 -27.34 35.41 14.34
C ASP A 1 -25.95 35.42 13.68
N VAL A 2 -24.89 35.84 14.38
CA VAL A 2 -23.53 35.92 13.79
C VAL A 2 -22.50 35.11 14.59
N VAL A 3 -22.65 35.02 15.91
CA VAL A 3 -21.67 34.37 16.80
C VAL A 3 -21.58 32.85 16.58
N TYR A 4 -22.69 32.17 16.28
CA TYR A 4 -22.69 30.72 16.05
C TYR A 4 -22.08 30.29 14.70
N GLN A 5 -22.14 31.16 13.68
CA GLN A 5 -21.58 30.84 12.37
C GLN A 5 -20.06 30.80 12.40
N ILE A 6 -19.44 31.66 13.21
CA ILE A 6 -17.98 31.73 13.34
C ILE A 6 -17.43 30.48 14.03
N THR A 7 -18.14 29.95 15.02
CA THR A 7 -17.73 28.71 15.71
C THR A 7 -17.81 27.49 14.79
N ASP A 8 -18.84 27.42 13.94
CA ASP A 8 -19.03 26.33 12.96
C ASP A 8 -17.97 26.36 11.84
N ASP A 9 -17.57 27.56 11.39
CA ASP A 9 -16.50 27.73 10.40
C ASP A 9 -15.12 27.35 10.97
N ILE A 10 -14.84 27.65 12.24
CA ILE A 10 -13.59 27.26 12.91
C ILE A 10 -13.52 25.73 13.07
N GLU A 11 -14.62 25.08 13.43
CA GLU A 11 -14.65 23.63 13.61
C GLU A 11 -14.49 22.87 12.27
N LYS A 12 -15.09 23.41 11.19
CA LYS A 12 -14.93 22.89 9.82
C LYS A 12 -13.52 23.05 9.28
N ALA A 13 -12.85 24.17 9.54
CA ALA A 13 -11.48 24.39 9.09
C ALA A 13 -10.51 23.38 9.74
N ILE A 14 -10.70 23.06 11.01
CA ILE A 14 -9.86 22.09 11.74
C ILE A 14 -10.12 20.65 11.24
N ARG A 15 -11.38 20.29 10.99
CA ARG A 15 -11.73 18.96 10.47
C ARG A 15 -11.32 18.76 9.01
N GLY A 16 -11.31 19.82 8.20
CA GLY A 16 -10.93 19.77 6.77
C GLY A 16 -9.43 19.61 6.50
N LEU A 17 -8.58 19.85 7.50
CA LEU A 17 -7.12 19.75 7.43
C LEU A 17 -6.55 18.40 7.88
N HIS A 18 -7.38 17.49 8.40
CA HIS A 18 -6.93 16.12 8.65
C HIS A 18 -6.80 15.41 7.30
N GLU A 19 -5.63 15.59 6.67
CA GLU A 19 -5.18 14.79 5.55
C GLU A 19 -5.47 13.32 5.88
N PRO A 20 -6.28 12.63 5.07
CA PRO A 20 -6.52 11.21 5.29
C PRO A 20 -5.16 10.54 5.30
N THR A 21 -4.76 10.03 6.45
CA THR A 21 -3.53 9.28 6.59
C THR A 21 -3.78 7.97 5.86
N PHE A 22 -3.39 7.91 4.59
CA PHE A 22 -3.41 6.68 3.82
C PHE A 22 -2.34 5.78 4.43
N GLU A 23 -2.74 4.93 5.37
CA GLU A 23 -1.90 3.79 5.76
C GLU A 23 -1.88 2.84 4.56
N GLU A 24 -0.72 2.71 3.93
CA GLU A 24 -0.46 1.62 2.98
C GLU A 24 -0.46 0.30 3.75
N VAL A 25 -1.64 -0.29 3.91
CA VAL A 25 -1.79 -1.62 4.48
C VAL A 25 -1.37 -2.62 3.43
N PHE A 26 -0.18 -3.20 3.60
CA PHE A 26 0.26 -4.31 2.78
C PHE A 26 -0.66 -5.53 3.00
N GLU A 27 -1.36 -5.97 1.95
CA GLU A 27 -2.27 -7.14 2.02
C GLU A 27 -1.52 -8.46 2.33
N GLY A 28 -0.23 -8.52 1.99
CA GLY A 28 0.62 -9.64 2.31
C GLY A 28 2.06 -9.45 1.86
N ARG A 29 2.95 -10.28 2.38
CA ARG A 29 4.36 -10.33 2.04
C ARG A 29 4.70 -11.69 1.46
N ALA A 30 5.53 -11.69 0.41
CA ALA A 30 6.07 -12.90 -0.17
C ALA A 30 7.58 -12.79 -0.37
N GLU A 31 8.27 -13.89 -0.12
CA GLU A 31 9.70 -14.01 -0.31
C GLU A 31 9.98 -14.89 -1.54
N VAL A 32 10.83 -14.40 -2.45
CA VAL A 32 11.22 -15.13 -3.66
C VAL A 32 12.34 -16.12 -3.31
N LYS A 33 12.03 -17.43 -3.39
CA LYS A 33 13.00 -18.50 -3.07
C LYS A 33 13.74 -19.03 -4.29
N ALA A 34 13.09 -19.03 -5.45
CA ALA A 34 13.68 -19.57 -6.67
C ALA A 34 13.40 -18.67 -7.87
N ARG A 35 14.41 -18.49 -8.73
CA ARG A 35 14.24 -17.91 -10.07
C ARG A 35 14.38 -19.03 -11.09
N ILE A 36 13.32 -19.28 -11.85
CA ILE A 36 13.31 -20.30 -12.90
C ILE A 36 13.32 -19.56 -14.23
N ARG A 37 14.39 -19.73 -15.01
CA ARG A 37 14.50 -19.11 -16.32
C ARG A 37 13.91 -20.06 -17.37
N VAL A 38 12.87 -19.60 -18.05
CA VAL A 38 12.21 -20.36 -19.12
C VAL A 38 12.59 -19.75 -20.46
N PRO A 39 13.14 -20.52 -21.42
CA PRO A 39 13.40 -20.02 -22.76
C PRO A 39 12.07 -19.58 -23.40
N ARG A 40 11.99 -18.32 -23.83
CA ARG A 40 10.83 -17.59 -24.41
C ARG A 40 9.90 -16.82 -23.45
N SER A 41 9.72 -17.24 -22.20
CA SER A 41 8.75 -16.58 -21.29
C SER A 41 9.39 -15.72 -20.20
N GLY A 42 10.73 -15.68 -20.15
CA GLY A 42 11.47 -14.84 -19.21
C GLY A 42 11.81 -15.56 -17.90
N VAL A 43 11.76 -14.83 -16.79
CA VAL A 43 12.09 -15.35 -15.45
C VAL A 43 10.80 -15.49 -14.66
N ILE A 44 10.54 -16.70 -14.18
CA ILE A 44 9.45 -17.01 -13.26
C ILE A 44 10.03 -16.99 -11.84
N ALA A 45 9.43 -16.20 -10.96
CA ALA A 45 9.75 -16.18 -9.54
C ALA A 45 8.88 -17.20 -8.81
N GLY A 46 9.51 -18.23 -8.24
CA GLY A 46 8.88 -19.08 -7.24
C GLY A 46 8.94 -18.38 -5.88
N SER A 47 7.82 -17.80 -5.47
CA SER A 47 7.67 -17.08 -4.20
C SER A 47 6.82 -17.85 -3.21
N GLN A 48 7.12 -17.68 -1.92
CA GLN A 48 6.33 -18.19 -0.81
C GLN A 48 5.74 -17.01 -0.05
N VAL A 49 4.44 -17.05 0.23
CA VAL A 49 3.77 -16.06 1.08
C VAL A 49 4.23 -16.29 2.52
N THR A 50 4.84 -15.27 3.12
CA THR A 50 5.31 -15.30 4.51
C THR A 50 4.27 -14.72 5.46
N ASP A 51 3.49 -13.75 5.00
CA ASP A 51 2.45 -13.10 5.79
C ASP A 51 1.29 -12.61 4.90
N GLY A 52 0.07 -12.60 5.46
CA GLY A 52 -1.12 -12.14 4.78
C GLY A 52 -1.57 -12.99 3.59
N LYS A 53 -2.24 -12.36 2.62
CA LYS A 53 -2.80 -13.03 1.43
C LYS A 53 -2.56 -12.18 0.19
N ILE A 54 -2.03 -12.81 -0.86
CA ILE A 54 -1.82 -12.15 -2.15
C ILE A 54 -3.00 -12.44 -3.06
N SER A 55 -3.74 -11.39 -3.41
CA SER A 55 -4.85 -11.45 -4.35
C SER A 55 -4.38 -11.20 -5.79
N ARG A 56 -5.05 -11.81 -6.77
CA ARG A 56 -4.76 -11.54 -8.18
C ARG A 56 -5.25 -10.13 -8.53
N GLY A 57 -4.36 -9.31 -9.10
CA GLY A 57 -4.66 -7.93 -9.49
C GLY A 57 -4.15 -6.87 -8.52
N SER A 58 -3.55 -7.26 -7.39
CA SER A 58 -2.92 -6.32 -6.47
C SER A 58 -1.61 -5.74 -7.04
N SER A 59 -1.35 -4.46 -6.77
CA SER A 59 -0.06 -3.84 -7.04
C SER A 59 1.00 -4.45 -6.12
N VAL A 60 2.17 -4.77 -6.68
CA VAL A 60 3.27 -5.39 -5.93
C VAL A 60 4.54 -4.56 -6.08
N VAL A 61 5.25 -4.38 -4.97
CA VAL A 61 6.58 -3.76 -4.94
C VAL A 61 7.60 -4.87 -4.69
N VAL A 62 8.60 -4.97 -5.55
CA VAL A 62 9.68 -5.96 -5.42
C VAL A 62 10.88 -5.27 -4.81
N LEU A 63 11.26 -5.68 -3.61
CA LEU A 63 12.44 -5.17 -2.93
C LEU A 63 13.57 -6.20 -3.05
N ARG A 64 14.78 -5.75 -3.39
CA ARG A 64 15.96 -6.62 -3.44
C ARG A 64 17.08 -6.00 -2.60
N ASP A 65 17.54 -6.75 -1.59
CA ASP A 65 18.64 -6.33 -0.71
C ASP A 65 18.41 -4.96 -0.03
N GLY A 66 17.14 -4.62 0.26
CA GLY A 66 16.77 -3.35 0.90
C GLY A 66 16.87 -2.13 -0.01
N ARG A 67 17.00 -2.32 -1.33
CA ARG A 67 16.85 -1.26 -2.33
C ARG A 67 15.65 -1.58 -3.23
N GLU A 68 14.88 -0.53 -3.50
CA GLU A 68 13.80 -0.53 -4.50
C GLU A 68 14.33 -0.84 -5.90
#